data_AF-A0A3M2DTG5-F1
#
_entry.id   AF-A0A3M2DTG5-F1
#
_cell.length_a   1.000
_cell.length_b   1.000
_cell.length_c   1.000
_cell.angle_alpha   90.00
_cell.angle_beta   90.00
_cell.angle_gamma   90.00
#
_symmetry.space_group_name_H-M   'P 1'
#
loop_
_entity.id
_entity.type
_entity.pdbx_description
1 polymer ?
#
loop_
_entity_poly.entity_id
_entity_poly.type
_entity_poly.pdbx_seq_one_letter_code
_entity_poly.pdbx_strand_id
1 'polypeptide(L)'
;MRDSRKRLRDAAAAAAAMANERHRISVERLQRAHRALDARKRGAADELMAASSATAIWLLDAELAQLKHRVAVAAREATAAEVEASRATRKLIEAERDLRATDKHIDRLRSAIDRRAAKAEQIAVDDLSARRARRSA
;
A
#
# COMPACT_ATOMS: atom_id res chain seq x y z
N MET A 1 20.40 -4.05 11.59
CA MET A 1 19.23 -4.94 11.84
C MET A 1 17.95 -4.17 12.20
N ARG A 2 17.92 -3.36 13.27
CA ARG A 2 16.72 -2.56 13.63
C ARG A 2 16.41 -1.48 12.60
N ASP A 3 17.44 -0.76 12.15
CA ASP A 3 17.29 0.29 11.13
C ASP A 3 16.91 -0.24 9.75
N SER A 4 17.48 -1.38 9.34
CA SER A 4 17.14 -2.03 8.07
C SER A 4 15.66 -2.43 8.01
N ARG A 5 15.11 -2.93 9.12
CA ARG A 5 13.71 -3.33 9.23
C ARG A 5 12.75 -2.15 9.28
N LYS A 6 13.11 -1.10 10.02
CA LYS A 6 12.39 0.18 9.99
C LYS A 6 12.34 0.74 8.56
N ARG A 7 13.49 0.79 7.87
CA ARG A 7 13.57 1.25 6.47
C ARG A 7 12.70 0.43 5.51
N LEU A 8 12.64 -0.89 5.67
CA LEU A 8 11.76 -1.75 4.85
C LEU A 8 10.27 -1.45 5.09
N ARG A 9 9.86 -1.25 6.36
CA ARG A 9 8.49 -0.86 6.70
C ARG A 9 8.15 0.52 6.12
N ASP A 10 9.02 1.49 6.34
CA ASP A 10 8.80 2.88 5.90
C ASP A 10 8.74 2.96 4.36
N ALA A 11 9.57 2.18 3.65
CA ALA A 11 9.51 2.08 2.20
C ALA A 11 8.20 1.43 1.70
N ALA A 12 7.73 0.36 2.34
CA ALA A 12 6.46 -0.26 2.00
C ALA A 12 5.26 0.67 2.29
N ALA A 13 5.31 1.42 3.40
CA ALA A 13 4.29 2.39 3.78
C ALA A 13 4.25 3.56 2.79
N ALA A 14 5.41 4.09 2.39
CA ALA A 14 5.52 5.14 1.38
C ALA A 14 4.98 4.66 0.03
N ALA A 15 5.30 3.43 -0.40
CA ALA A 15 4.78 2.87 -1.64
C ALA A 15 3.25 2.72 -1.62
N ALA A 16 2.67 2.26 -0.51
CA ALA A 16 1.22 2.19 -0.34
C ALA A 16 0.56 3.57 -0.36
N ALA A 17 1.16 4.56 0.33
CA ALA A 17 0.66 5.94 0.33
C ALA A 17 0.66 6.55 -1.08
N MET A 18 1.74 6.37 -1.85
CA MET A 18 1.83 6.86 -3.23
C MET A 18 0.79 6.20 -4.13
N ALA A 19 0.57 4.89 -4.00
CA ALA A 19 -0.43 4.17 -4.79
C ALA A 19 -1.87 4.63 -4.46
N ASN A 20 -2.17 4.84 -3.18
CA ASN A 20 -3.45 5.38 -2.74
C ASN A 20 -3.69 6.82 -3.24
N GLU A 21 -2.65 7.65 -3.24
CA GLU A 21 -2.74 9.02 -3.77
C GLU A 21 -3.02 9.01 -5.28
N ARG A 22 -2.37 8.13 -6.04
CA ARG A 22 -2.67 7.96 -7.48
C ARG A 22 -4.11 7.50 -7.72
N HIS A 23 -4.61 6.56 -6.91
CA HIS A 23 -6.01 6.13 -6.98
C HIS A 23 -6.96 7.31 -6.71
N ARG A 24 -6.70 8.10 -5.65
CA ARG A 24 -7.47 9.31 -5.32
C ARG A 24 -7.53 10.30 -6.49
N ILE A 25 -6.38 10.62 -7.08
CA ILE A 25 -6.29 11.52 -8.25
C ILE A 25 -7.08 10.96 -9.43
N SER A 26 -7.01 9.65 -9.68
CA SER A 26 -7.72 9.00 -10.79
C SER A 26 -9.24 9.05 -10.59
N VAL A 27 -9.72 8.85 -9.36
CA VAL A 27 -11.14 9.02 -8.99
C VAL A 27 -11.58 10.47 -9.20
N GLU A 28 -10.79 11.45 -8.78
CA GLU A 28 -11.12 12.87 -9.03
C GLU A 28 -11.19 13.21 -10.52
N ARG A 29 -10.31 12.64 -11.35
CA ARG A 29 -10.34 12.81 -12.80
C ARG A 29 -11.61 12.19 -13.40
N LEU A 30 -11.98 10.99 -12.96
CA LEU A 30 -13.22 10.34 -13.36
C LEU A 30 -14.45 11.20 -12.97
N GLN A 31 -14.50 11.73 -11.76
CA GLN A 31 -15.58 12.63 -11.32
C GLN A 31 -15.66 13.90 -12.18
N ARG A 32 -14.53 14.51 -12.51
CA ARG A 32 -14.49 15.67 -13.42
C ARG A 32 -14.99 15.32 -14.82
N ALA A 33 -14.62 14.16 -15.35
CA ALA A 33 -15.10 13.68 -16.65
C ALA A 33 -16.62 13.44 -16.64
N HIS A 34 -17.17 12.84 -15.58
CA HIS A 34 -18.62 12.69 -15.40
C HIS A 34 -19.35 14.02 -15.35
N ARG A 35 -18.86 14.98 -14.54
CA ARG A 35 -19.45 16.32 -14.46
C ARG A 35 -19.47 17.02 -15.82
N ALA A 36 -18.42 16.88 -16.62
CA ALA A 36 -18.38 17.42 -17.99
C ALA A 36 -19.42 16.76 -18.92
N LEU A 37 -19.56 15.43 -18.85
CA LEU A 37 -20.57 14.69 -19.61
C LEU A 37 -22.00 15.10 -19.19
N ASP A 38 -22.26 15.23 -17.89
CA ASP A 38 -23.58 15.61 -17.35
C ASP A 38 -23.93 17.07 -17.64
N ALA A 39 -22.94 17.97 -17.65
CA ALA A 39 -23.14 19.35 -18.10
C ALA A 39 -23.53 19.37 -19.59
N ARG A 40 -22.82 18.61 -20.43
CA ARG A 40 -23.12 18.54 -21.87
C ARG A 40 -24.52 17.99 -22.16
N LYS A 41 -24.91 16.92 -21.47
CA LYS A 41 -26.24 16.30 -21.61
C LYS A 41 -27.38 17.27 -21.29
N ARG A 42 -27.20 18.15 -20.30
CA ARG A 42 -28.23 19.12 -19.90
C ARG A 42 -28.51 20.17 -20.97
N GLY A 43 -27.49 20.63 -21.70
CA GLY A 43 -27.66 21.59 -22.82
C GLY A 43 -27.92 20.95 -24.17
N ALA A 44 -27.72 19.64 -24.31
CA ALA A 44 -27.79 18.96 -25.60
C ALA A 44 -29.18 18.99 -26.24
N ALA A 45 -30.26 18.91 -25.46
CA ALA A 45 -31.62 18.91 -26.00
C ALA A 45 -31.97 20.25 -26.68
N ASP A 46 -31.66 21.37 -26.01
CA ASP A 46 -31.92 22.72 -26.53
C ASP A 46 -31.05 23.01 -27.77
N GLU A 47 -29.78 22.59 -27.74
CA GLU A 47 -28.86 22.72 -28.88
C GLU A 47 -29.28 21.86 -30.09
N LEU A 48 -29.79 20.64 -29.85
CA LEU A 48 -30.32 19.77 -30.91
C LEU A 48 -31.59 20.37 -31.53
N MET A 49 -32.46 20.97 -30.72
CA MET A 49 -33.64 21.68 -31.22
C MET A 49 -33.27 22.93 -32.03
N ALA A 50 -32.18 23.61 -31.67
CA ALA A 50 -31.67 24.78 -32.38
C ALA A 50 -30.80 24.42 -33.61
N ALA A 51 -30.34 23.18 -33.73
CA ALA A 51 -29.47 22.73 -34.81
C ALA A 51 -30.22 22.74 -36.15
N SER A 52 -29.82 23.64 -37.06
CA SER A 52 -30.46 23.82 -38.37
C SER A 52 -29.86 22.95 -39.49
N SER A 53 -28.83 22.14 -39.20
CA SER A 53 -28.17 21.30 -40.19
C SER A 53 -27.78 19.93 -39.66
N ALA A 54 -27.75 18.94 -40.56
CA ALA A 54 -27.24 17.60 -40.25
C ALA A 54 -25.79 17.64 -39.73
N THR A 55 -24.96 18.53 -40.26
CA THR A 55 -23.57 18.72 -39.80
C THR A 55 -23.51 19.17 -38.34
N ALA A 56 -24.38 20.09 -37.92
CA ALA A 56 -24.44 20.52 -36.53
C ALA A 56 -24.82 19.35 -35.61
N ILE A 57 -25.84 18.57 -35.97
CA ILE A 57 -26.24 17.38 -35.20
C ILE A 57 -25.07 16.39 -35.06
N TRP A 58 -24.35 16.11 -36.16
CA TRP A 58 -23.20 15.21 -36.16
C TRP A 58 -22.06 15.69 -35.25
N LEU A 59 -21.80 17.00 -35.22
CA LEU A 59 -20.79 17.58 -34.32
C LEU A 59 -21.19 17.41 -32.85
N LEU A 60 -22.46 17.66 -32.50
CA LEU A 60 -22.96 17.47 -31.14
C LEU A 60 -22.84 15.99 -30.70
N ASP A 61 -23.17 15.05 -31.59
CA ASP A 61 -23.02 13.62 -31.34
C ASP A 61 -21.55 13.21 -31.18
N ALA A 62 -20.65 13.75 -32.00
CA ALA A 62 -19.22 13.49 -31.91
C ALA A 62 -18.63 14.00 -30.59
N GLU A 63 -19.02 15.18 -30.12
CA GLU A 63 -18.63 15.71 -28.81
C GLU A 63 -19.12 14.82 -27.67
N LEU A 64 -20.39 14.38 -27.71
CA LEU A 64 -20.96 13.49 -26.71
C LEU A 64 -20.22 12.14 -26.70
N ALA A 65 -19.89 11.61 -27.87
CA ALA A 65 -19.09 10.38 -28.01
C ALA A 65 -17.68 10.55 -27.43
N GLN A 66 -17.03 11.70 -27.68
CA GLN A 66 -15.71 12.00 -27.11
C GLN A 66 -15.77 12.09 -25.58
N LEU A 67 -16.79 12.72 -25.00
CA LEU A 67 -16.96 12.80 -23.55
C LEU A 67 -17.24 11.42 -22.93
N LYS A 68 -18.09 10.59 -23.55
CA LYS A 68 -18.31 9.20 -23.14
C LYS A 68 -17.00 8.41 -23.16
N HIS A 69 -16.19 8.58 -24.21
CA HIS A 69 -14.89 7.94 -24.30
C HIS A 69 -13.94 8.40 -23.18
N ARG A 70 -13.86 9.71 -22.89
CA ARG A 70 -13.05 10.23 -21.78
C ARG A 70 -13.45 9.65 -20.43
N VAL A 71 -14.76 9.52 -20.17
CA VAL A 71 -15.27 8.86 -18.95
C VAL A 71 -14.83 7.39 -18.91
N ALA A 72 -14.97 6.66 -20.02
CA ALA A 72 -14.57 5.26 -20.09
C ALA A 72 -13.05 5.05 -19.86
N VAL A 73 -12.21 5.93 -20.41
CA VAL A 73 -10.77 5.92 -20.19
C VAL A 73 -10.44 6.22 -18.72
N ALA A 74 -11.01 7.29 -18.15
CA ALA A 74 -10.81 7.64 -16.75
C ALA A 74 -11.29 6.54 -15.79
N ALA A 75 -12.35 5.82 -16.14
CA ALA A 75 -12.84 4.69 -15.35
C ALA A 75 -11.83 3.53 -15.34
N ARG A 76 -11.28 3.18 -16.52
CA ARG A 76 -10.23 2.15 -16.61
C ARG A 76 -8.98 2.55 -15.83
N GLU A 77 -8.56 3.81 -15.90
CA GLU A 77 -7.44 4.34 -15.13
C GLU A 77 -7.69 4.25 -13.62
N ALA A 78 -8.89 4.64 -13.16
CA ALA A 78 -9.26 4.56 -11.75
C ALA A 78 -9.26 3.11 -11.24
N THR A 79 -9.81 2.16 -11.99
CA THR A 79 -9.78 0.74 -11.66
C THR A 79 -8.36 0.18 -11.63
N ALA A 80 -7.51 0.55 -12.60
CA ALA A 80 -6.11 0.12 -12.59
C ALA A 80 -5.37 0.64 -11.35
N ALA A 81 -5.57 1.92 -11.01
CA ALA A 81 -4.98 2.52 -9.82
C ALA A 81 -5.51 1.90 -8.52
N GLU A 82 -6.78 1.49 -8.47
CA GLU A 82 -7.38 0.77 -7.33
C GLU A 82 -6.70 -0.59 -7.10
N VAL A 83 -6.48 -1.34 -8.18
CA VAL A 83 -5.79 -2.64 -8.13
C VAL A 83 -4.35 -2.46 -7.64
N GLU A 84 -3.63 -1.44 -8.13
CA GLU A 84 -2.28 -1.11 -7.66
C GLU A 84 -2.26 -0.72 -6.18
N ALA A 85 -3.16 0.16 -5.75
CA ALA A 85 -3.33 0.57 -4.36
C ALA A 85 -3.62 -0.61 -3.43
N SER A 86 -4.53 -1.48 -3.83
CA SER A 86 -4.87 -2.72 -3.11
C SER A 86 -3.66 -3.65 -3.01
N ARG A 87 -2.90 -3.81 -4.10
CA ARG A 87 -1.69 -4.64 -4.12
C ARG A 87 -0.59 -4.07 -3.22
N ALA A 88 -0.36 -2.76 -3.25
CA ALA A 88 0.63 -2.10 -2.41
C ALA A 88 0.26 -2.21 -0.92
N THR A 89 -1.03 -2.07 -0.59
CA THR A 89 -1.54 -2.26 0.77
C THR A 89 -1.36 -3.69 1.25
N ARG A 90 -1.64 -4.71 0.42
CA ARG A 90 -1.38 -6.11 0.78
C ARG A 90 0.09 -6.37 1.07
N LYS A 91 1.00 -5.86 0.23
CA LYS A 91 2.46 -5.96 0.46
C LYS A 91 2.90 -5.31 1.76
N LEU A 92 2.31 -4.16 2.12
CA LEU A 92 2.58 -3.52 3.41
C LEU A 92 2.17 -4.42 4.57
N ILE A 93 0.96 -5.00 4.52
CA ILE A 93 0.45 -5.92 5.55
C ILE A 93 1.35 -7.16 5.68
N GLU A 94 1.79 -7.73 4.56
CA GLU A 94 2.73 -8.87 4.52
C GLU A 94 4.06 -8.49 5.17
N ALA A 95 4.66 -7.36 4.77
CA ALA A 95 5.91 -6.87 5.36
C ALA A 95 5.77 -6.63 6.87
N GLU A 96 4.65 -6.09 7.35
CA GLU A 96 4.41 -5.92 8.78
C GLU A 96 4.28 -7.25 9.53
N ARG A 97 3.66 -8.26 8.92
CA ARG A 97 3.58 -9.62 9.50
C ARG A 97 4.96 -10.26 9.60
N ASP A 98 5.76 -10.18 8.55
CA ASP A 98 7.11 -10.74 8.50
C ASP A 98 8.04 -10.07 9.51
N LEU A 99 7.91 -8.74 9.66
CA LEU A 99 8.65 -7.99 10.68
C LEU A 99 8.30 -8.46 12.09
N ARG A 100 7.01 -8.61 12.41
CA ARG A 100 6.57 -9.12 13.72
C ARG A 100 7.05 -10.55 13.98
N ALA A 101 7.01 -11.42 12.97
CA ALA A 101 7.51 -12.79 13.08
C ALA A 101 9.03 -12.81 13.35
N THR A 102 9.77 -11.95 12.66
CA THR A 102 11.22 -11.79 12.84
C THR A 102 11.56 -11.24 14.23
N ASP A 103 10.83 -10.24 14.72
CA ASP A 103 11.00 -9.70 16.09
C ASP A 103 10.80 -10.80 17.14
N LYS A 104 9.71 -11.59 17.02
CA LYS A 104 9.45 -12.71 17.92
C LYS A 104 10.56 -13.78 17.88
N HIS A 105 11.14 -14.02 16.71
CA HIS A 105 12.26 -14.96 16.58
C HIS A 105 13.53 -14.42 17.26
N ILE A 106 13.84 -13.14 17.08
CA ILE A 106 14.97 -12.48 17.73
C ILE A 106 14.83 -12.52 19.25
N ASP A 107 13.64 -12.24 19.78
CA ASP A 107 13.41 -12.27 21.22
C ASP A 107 13.59 -13.69 21.81
N ARG A 108 13.15 -14.72 21.10
CA ARG A 108 13.43 -16.12 21.48
C ARG A 108 14.92 -16.44 21.48
N LEU A 109 15.66 -15.97 20.48
CA LEU A 109 17.11 -16.17 20.41
C LEU A 109 17.83 -15.44 21.55
N ARG A 110 17.41 -14.22 21.89
CA ARG A 110 17.93 -13.47 23.05
C ARG A 110 17.70 -14.23 24.35
N SER A 111 16.46 -14.64 24.61
CA SER A 111 16.16 -15.45 25.80
C SER A 111 16.95 -16.78 25.85
N ALA A 112 17.19 -17.40 24.69
CA ALA A 112 18.01 -18.62 24.63
C ALA A 112 19.49 -18.36 24.92
N ILE A 113 20.04 -17.23 24.44
CA ILE A 113 21.40 -16.79 24.75
C ILE A 113 21.53 -16.49 26.24
N ASP A 114 20.59 -15.73 26.82
CA ASP A 114 20.61 -15.36 28.24
C ASP A 114 20.56 -16.60 29.14
N ARG A 115 19.69 -17.58 28.81
CA ARG A 115 19.62 -18.87 29.53
C ARG A 115 20.92 -19.66 29.41
N ARG A 116 21.55 -19.67 28.23
CA ARG A 116 22.83 -20.36 28.02
C ARG A 116 23.96 -19.69 28.78
N ALA A 117 23.99 -18.35 28.83
CA ALA A 117 24.94 -17.58 29.60
C ALA A 117 24.80 -17.86 31.10
N ALA A 118 23.58 -17.79 31.65
CA ALA A 118 23.31 -18.12 33.05
C ALA A 118 23.70 -19.56 33.40
N LYS A 119 23.42 -20.53 32.51
CA LYS A 119 23.84 -21.92 32.73
C LYS A 119 25.37 -22.06 32.71
N ALA A 120 26.07 -21.38 31.81
CA ALA A 120 27.53 -21.41 31.76
C ALA A 120 28.16 -20.77 33.00
N GLU A 121 27.58 -19.67 33.50
CA GLU A 121 27.99 -19.01 34.74
C GLU A 121 27.79 -19.93 35.94
N GLN A 122 26.63 -20.59 36.04
CA GLN A 122 26.35 -21.56 37.10
C GLN A 122 27.37 -22.72 37.10
N ILE A 123 27.65 -23.31 35.92
CA ILE A 123 28.64 -24.38 35.78
C ILE A 123 30.03 -23.89 36.24
N ALA A 124 30.41 -22.67 35.88
CA ALA A 124 31.69 -22.10 36.30
C ALA A 124 31.78 -21.89 37.82
N VAL A 125 30.70 -21.42 38.46
CA VAL A 125 30.60 -21.27 39.92
C VAL A 125 30.68 -22.62 40.63
N ASP A 126 29.95 -23.62 40.14
CA ASP A 126 29.94 -24.98 40.68
C ASP A 126 31.34 -25.61 40.58
N ASP A 127 32.01 -25.48 39.43
CA ASP A 127 33.38 -25.96 39.23
C ASP A 127 34.39 -25.30 40.18
N LEU A 128 34.29 -23.98 40.39
CA LEU A 128 35.15 -23.25 41.31
C LEU A 128 34.92 -23.68 42.77
N SER A 129 33.67 -23.87 43.18
CA SER A 129 33.33 -24.34 44.52
C SER A 129 33.83 -25.76 44.78
N ALA A 130 33.63 -26.68 43.82
CA ALA A 130 34.11 -28.06 43.90
C ALA A 130 35.65 -28.15 43.94
N ARG A 131 36.35 -27.24 43.25
CA ARG A 131 37.83 -27.12 43.34
C ARG A 131 38.29 -26.59 44.69
N ARG A 132 37.55 -25.68 45.32
CA ARG A 132 37.87 -25.18 46.69
C ARG A 132 37.68 -26.28 47.73
N ALA A 133 36.54 -26.98 47.71
CA ALA A 133 36.24 -28.06 48.65
C ALA A 133 37.33 -29.14 48.65
N ARG A 134 37.86 -29.48 47.48
CA ARG A 134 38.96 -30.44 47.32
C ARG A 134 40.31 -29.99 47.87
N ARG A 135 40.54 -28.68 48.06
CA ARG A 135 41.80 -28.17 48.64
C ARG A 135 41.75 -28.03 50.17
N SER A 136 40.56 -27.94 50.74
CA SER A 136 40.35 -27.78 52.18
C SER A 136 40.18 -29.12 52.92
N ALA A 137 40.09 -30.23 52.18
CA ALA A 137 40.06 -31.60 52.70
C ALA A 137 41.46 -32.21 52.57
#